data_AF-A0A3N5WWZ3-F1
#
_entry.id   AF-A0A3N5WWZ3-F1
#
_cell.length_a   1.000
_cell.length_b   1.000
_cell.length_c   1.000
_cell.angle_alpha   90.00
_cell.angle_beta   90.00
_cell.angle_gamma   90.00
#
_symmetry.space_group_name_H-M   'P 1'
#
loop_
_entity.id
_entity.type
_entity.pdbx_description
1 polymer ?
#
loop_
_entity_poly.entity_id
_entity_poly.type
_entity_poly.pdbx_seq_one_letter_code
_entity_poly.pdbx_strand_id
1 'polypeptide(L)'
;MQTLFPETGEEIPFRMVNHISVSADGTTRMTFERTFSFPGVHRRFQATMRFCEREGLILDALGAAGFLLVELEPSIREGAITIYSGRQWLTFFGLPLRIRLPGFLVAHATIHEWQESEDSLGIRVAISNPLLGPFFGYEGAFHSCSD
;
A
#
# COMPACT_ATOMS: atom_id res chain seq x y z
N MET A 1 -12.40 8.48 6.72
CA MET A 1 -11.46 7.42 6.33
C MET A 1 -10.15 8.11 5.95
N GLN A 2 -9.13 8.00 6.81
CA GLN A 2 -7.86 8.72 6.67
C GLN A 2 -6.80 7.73 6.19
N THR A 3 -6.50 7.77 4.89
CA THR A 3 -5.49 6.91 4.25
C THR A 3 -4.07 7.34 4.60
N LEU A 4 -3.87 8.63 4.92
CA LEU A 4 -2.66 9.20 5.48
C LEU A 4 -3.02 9.83 6.83
N PHE A 5 -2.11 9.74 7.78
CA PHE A 5 -2.30 10.22 9.14
C PHE A 5 -0.98 10.80 9.68
N PRO A 6 -1.03 11.83 10.52
CA PRO A 6 0.15 12.61 10.91
C PRO A 6 0.96 11.99 12.05
N GLU A 7 0.47 10.92 12.68
CA GLU A 7 1.14 10.32 13.83
C GLU A 7 2.46 9.65 13.43
N THR A 8 3.46 9.84 14.29
CA THR A 8 4.80 9.24 14.20
C THR A 8 5.17 8.64 15.55
N GLY A 9 5.98 7.60 15.54
CA GLY A 9 6.54 7.02 16.76
C GLY A 9 7.36 5.77 16.47
N GLU A 10 7.93 5.22 17.51
CA GLU A 10 8.72 3.98 17.49
C GLU A 10 7.93 2.87 18.17
N GLU A 11 8.22 1.61 17.80
CA GLU A 11 7.58 0.42 18.36
C GLU A 11 6.05 0.44 18.32
N ILE A 12 5.47 1.05 17.28
CA ILE A 12 4.01 1.17 17.11
C ILE A 12 3.44 -0.20 16.72
N PRO A 13 2.61 -0.83 17.58
CA PRO A 13 2.00 -2.11 17.25
C PRO A 13 1.07 -1.96 16.05
N PHE A 14 1.11 -2.93 15.14
CA PHE A 14 0.17 -2.98 14.03
C PHE A 14 -0.40 -4.38 13.82
N ARG A 15 -1.60 -4.43 13.24
CA ARG A 15 -2.24 -5.66 12.78
C ARG A 15 -2.52 -5.54 11.28
N MET A 16 -2.19 -6.58 10.53
CA MET A 16 -2.51 -6.69 9.10
C MET A 16 -3.50 -7.82 8.87
N VAL A 17 -4.52 -7.58 8.07
CA VAL A 17 -5.47 -8.60 7.63
C VAL A 17 -5.54 -8.58 6.12
N ASN A 18 -5.35 -9.73 5.48
CA ASN A 18 -5.46 -9.90 4.05
C ASN A 18 -6.71 -10.70 3.72
N HIS A 19 -7.57 -10.15 2.86
CA HIS A 19 -8.76 -10.79 2.34
C HIS A 19 -8.62 -10.99 0.84
N ILE A 20 -8.70 -12.25 0.39
CA ILE A 20 -8.70 -12.60 -1.02
C ILE A 20 -10.14 -12.76 -1.50
N SER A 21 -10.47 -12.13 -2.62
CA SER A 21 -11.75 -12.34 -3.31
C SER A 21 -11.52 -12.63 -4.78
N VAL A 22 -12.36 -13.48 -5.35
CA VAL A 22 -12.33 -13.85 -6.77
C VAL A 22 -13.68 -13.50 -7.36
N SER A 23 -13.68 -12.68 -8.42
CA SER A 23 -14.90 -12.30 -9.15
C SER A 23 -15.34 -13.41 -10.10
N ALA A 24 -16.60 -13.35 -10.54
CA ALA A 24 -17.17 -14.33 -11.48
C ALA A 24 -16.43 -14.41 -12.83
N ASP A 25 -15.75 -13.33 -13.21
CA ASP A 25 -14.88 -13.26 -14.40
C ASP A 25 -13.46 -13.85 -14.16
N GLY A 26 -13.21 -14.46 -13.00
CA GLY A 26 -11.92 -15.01 -12.61
C GLY A 26 -10.93 -13.99 -12.03
N THR A 27 -11.33 -12.72 -11.91
CA THR A 27 -10.43 -11.69 -11.41
C THR A 27 -10.18 -11.83 -9.91
N THR A 28 -8.94 -12.16 -9.53
CA THR A 28 -8.47 -12.17 -8.13
C THR A 28 -8.12 -10.78 -7.64
N ARG A 29 -8.61 -10.42 -6.45
CA ARG A 29 -8.25 -9.20 -5.74
C ARG A 29 -7.81 -9.53 -4.32
N MET A 30 -6.80 -8.82 -3.83
CA MET A 30 -6.41 -8.84 -2.43
C MET A 30 -6.76 -7.50 -1.80
N THR A 31 -7.64 -7.50 -0.80
CA THR A 31 -7.85 -6.32 0.04
C THR A 31 -7.06 -6.52 1.31
N PHE A 32 -6.18 -5.59 1.63
CA PHE A 32 -5.45 -5.61 2.87
C PHE A 32 -5.89 -4.44 3.75
N GLU A 33 -5.94 -4.69 5.05
CA GLU A 33 -6.23 -3.71 6.08
C GLU A 33 -5.09 -3.71 7.08
N ARG A 34 -4.48 -2.55 7.30
CA ARG A 34 -3.45 -2.32 8.32
C ARG A 34 -4.00 -1.39 9.38
N THR A 35 -3.98 -1.83 10.63
CA THR A 35 -4.36 -1.02 11.78
C THR A 35 -3.11 -0.75 12.62
N PHE A 36 -2.76 0.52 12.79
CA PHE A 36 -1.67 1.00 13.64
C PHE A 36 -2.23 1.52 14.96
N SER A 37 -1.61 1.14 16.07
CA SER A 37 -2.05 1.48 17.42
C SER A 37 -1.11 2.51 18.05
N PHE A 38 -1.32 3.78 17.72
CA PHE A 38 -0.58 4.90 18.32
C PHE A 38 -1.09 5.18 19.75
N PRO A 39 -0.29 5.86 20.59
CA PRO A 39 -0.75 6.33 21.89
C PRO A 39 -2.04 7.16 21.77
N GLY A 40 -3.15 6.63 22.30
CA GLY A 40 -4.45 7.31 22.34
C GLY A 40 -5.26 7.28 21.03
N VAL A 41 -4.77 6.67 19.94
CA VAL A 41 -5.52 6.61 18.67
C VAL A 41 -5.15 5.40 17.81
N HIS A 42 -6.16 4.74 17.24
CA HIS A 42 -5.95 3.73 16.21
C HIS A 42 -6.14 4.33 14.81
N ARG A 43 -5.19 4.06 13.92
CA ARG A 43 -5.24 4.48 12.52
C ARG A 43 -5.38 3.27 11.61
N ARG A 44 -6.32 3.34 10.68
CA ARG A 44 -6.63 2.24 9.77
C ARG A 44 -6.40 2.65 8.33
N PHE A 45 -5.55 1.90 7.65
CA PHE A 45 -5.28 1.98 6.23
C PHE A 45 -5.83 0.74 5.54
N GLN A 46 -6.49 0.93 4.39
CA GLN A 46 -7.04 -0.16 3.59
C GLN A 46 -6.78 0.13 2.12
N ALA A 47 -6.38 -0.89 1.38
CA ALA A 47 -6.31 -0.82 -0.07
C ALA A 47 -6.66 -2.17 -0.71
N THR A 48 -7.07 -2.12 -1.98
CA THR A 48 -7.44 -3.30 -2.77
C THR A 48 -6.54 -3.38 -4.00
N MET A 49 -5.77 -4.46 -4.07
CA MET A 49 -4.82 -4.74 -5.13
C MET A 49 -5.35 -5.78 -6.11
N ARG A 50 -5.00 -5.59 -7.38
CA ARG A 50 -5.21 -6.58 -8.44
C ARG A 50 -3.98 -6.66 -9.32
N PHE A 51 -3.51 -7.86 -9.59
CA PHE A 51 -2.46 -8.07 -10.58
C PHE A 51 -3.00 -7.95 -12.01
N CYS A 52 -2.25 -7.28 -12.87
CA CYS A 52 -2.54 -7.07 -14.27
C CYS A 52 -1.46 -7.77 -15.10
N GLU A 53 -1.72 -9.03 -15.46
CA GLU A 53 -0.72 -9.92 -16.08
C GLU A 53 -0.14 -9.37 -17.39
N ARG A 54 -0.98 -8.74 -18.22
CA ARG A 54 -0.57 -8.21 -19.53
C ARG A 54 0.49 -7.09 -19.38
N GLU A 55 0.35 -6.27 -18.35
CA GLU A 55 1.24 -5.15 -18.07
C GLU A 55 2.38 -5.53 -17.11
N GLY A 56 2.26 -6.64 -16.37
CA GLY A 56 3.20 -7.02 -15.32
C GLY A 56 3.14 -6.10 -14.10
N LEU A 57 1.99 -5.46 -13.86
CA LEU A 57 1.79 -4.43 -12.83
C LEU A 57 0.72 -4.84 -11.83
N ILE A 58 0.82 -4.31 -10.61
CA ILE A 58 -0.25 -4.35 -9.63
C ILE A 58 -1.00 -3.01 -9.67
N LEU A 59 -2.32 -3.07 -9.74
CA LEU A 59 -3.18 -1.90 -9.57
C LEU A 59 -3.67 -1.85 -8.13
N ASP A 60 -3.28 -0.82 -7.39
CA ASP A 60 -3.61 -0.62 -5.98
C ASP A 60 -4.60 0.52 -5.80
N ALA A 61 -5.81 0.21 -5.33
CA ALA A 61 -6.87 1.17 -5.07
C ALA A 61 -6.92 1.51 -3.58
N LEU A 62 -6.51 2.72 -3.21
CA LEU A 62 -6.39 3.15 -1.82
C LEU A 62 -7.73 3.67 -1.28
N GLY A 63 -8.03 3.26 -0.05
CA GLY A 63 -9.26 3.56 0.66
C GLY A 63 -10.45 2.71 0.19
N ALA A 64 -11.47 2.54 1.03
CA ALA A 64 -12.67 1.76 0.69
C ALA A 64 -13.45 2.31 -0.53
N ALA A 65 -13.30 3.60 -0.85
CA ALA A 65 -13.89 4.22 -2.04
C ALA A 65 -12.97 4.17 -3.28
N GLY A 66 -11.72 3.70 -3.14
CA GLY A 66 -10.75 3.65 -4.25
C GLY A 66 -10.48 5.01 -4.88
N PHE A 67 -10.44 6.08 -4.09
CA PHE A 67 -10.32 7.45 -4.61
C PHE A 67 -8.95 7.70 -5.25
N LEU A 68 -7.92 6.94 -4.89
CA LEU A 68 -6.61 6.97 -5.51
C LEU A 68 -6.29 5.57 -6.05
N LEU A 69 -6.00 5.49 -7.35
CA LEU A 69 -5.50 4.29 -8.00
C LEU A 69 -4.02 4.48 -8.31
N VAL A 70 -3.19 3.51 -7.96
CA VAL A 70 -1.74 3.56 -8.11
C VAL A 70 -1.28 2.34 -8.89
N GLU A 71 -0.43 2.52 -9.88
CA GLU A 71 0.36 1.43 -10.45
C GLU A 71 1.52 1.10 -9.51
N LEU A 72 1.73 -0.18 -9.28
CA LEU A 72 2.83 -0.72 -8.51
C LEU A 72 3.61 -1.69 -9.40
N GLU A 73 4.91 -1.46 -9.52
CA GLU A 73 5.84 -2.26 -10.32
C GLU A 73 6.66 -3.15 -9.38
N PRO A 74 6.28 -4.44 -9.20
CA PRO A 74 7.02 -5.35 -8.35
C PRO A 74 8.28 -5.88 -9.06
N SER A 75 9.38 -5.99 -8.31
CA SER A 75 10.62 -6.63 -8.74
C SER A 75 11.12 -7.54 -7.62
N ILE A 76 11.40 -8.80 -7.96
CA ILE A 76 11.92 -9.78 -7.01
C ILE A 76 13.40 -9.99 -7.29
N ARG A 77 14.24 -9.85 -6.26
CA ARG A 77 15.68 -10.13 -6.33
C ARG A 77 16.13 -10.76 -5.02
N GLU A 78 16.90 -11.85 -5.12
CA GLU A 78 17.53 -12.50 -3.95
C GLU A 78 16.55 -12.87 -2.82
N GLY A 79 15.30 -13.23 -3.17
CA GLY A 79 14.27 -13.58 -2.19
C GLY A 79 13.58 -12.38 -1.52
N ALA A 80 13.97 -11.14 -1.83
CA ALA A 80 13.28 -9.92 -1.43
C ALA A 80 12.43 -9.36 -2.58
N ILE A 81 11.37 -8.65 -2.23
CA ILE A 81 10.52 -7.93 -3.18
C ILE A 81 10.67 -6.42 -2.96
N THR A 82 10.93 -5.70 -4.05
CA THR A 82 10.88 -4.25 -4.10
C THR A 82 9.74 -3.82 -5.01
N ILE A 83 8.90 -2.90 -4.55
CA ILE A 83 7.77 -2.38 -5.30
C ILE A 83 7.96 -0.88 -5.45
N TYR A 84 7.86 -0.39 -6.67
CA TYR A 84 7.89 1.04 -6.98
C TYR A 84 6.51 1.50 -7.42
N SER A 85 6.05 2.65 -6.93
CA SER A 85 4.85 3.26 -7.48
C SER A 85 5.13 3.92 -8.83
N GLY A 86 4.27 3.64 -9.81
CA GLY A 86 4.24 4.29 -11.11
C GLY A 86 3.18 5.38 -11.17
N ARG A 87 2.33 5.31 -12.20
CA ARG A 87 1.30 6.32 -12.47
C ARG A 87 0.21 6.28 -11.40
N GLN A 88 -0.40 7.44 -11.17
CA GLN A 88 -1.46 7.61 -10.19
C GLN A 88 -2.65 8.31 -10.80
N TRP A 89 -3.85 7.91 -10.38
CA TRP A 89 -5.09 8.53 -10.80
C TRP A 89 -5.98 8.83 -9.61
N LEU A 90 -6.56 10.02 -9.61
CA LEU A 90 -7.52 10.45 -8.61
C LEU A 90 -8.94 10.35 -9.17
N THR A 91 -9.84 9.78 -8.37
CA THR A 91 -11.28 9.80 -8.58
C THR A 91 -11.86 10.80 -7.59
N PHE A 92 -12.40 11.91 -8.10
CA PHE A 92 -13.00 12.93 -7.25
C PHE A 92 -14.32 12.43 -6.67
N PHE A 93 -14.57 12.71 -5.39
CA PHE A 93 -15.77 12.26 -4.69
C PHE A 93 -17.04 12.64 -5.47
N GLY A 94 -17.78 11.62 -5.92
CA GLY A 94 -19.06 11.77 -6.63
C GLY A 94 -18.95 11.94 -8.15
N LEU A 95 -17.74 12.02 -8.72
CA LEU A 95 -17.55 12.07 -10.17
C LEU A 95 -17.11 10.70 -10.72
N PRO A 96 -17.67 10.21 -11.83
CA PRO A 96 -17.23 8.98 -12.47
C PRO A 96 -15.90 9.16 -13.25
N LEU A 97 -15.25 10.31 -13.11
CA LEU A 97 -14.06 10.67 -13.85
C LEU A 97 -12.80 10.36 -13.04
N ARG A 98 -11.90 9.59 -13.67
CA ARG A 98 -10.57 9.27 -13.14
C ARG A 98 -9.53 10.11 -13.86
N ILE A 99 -8.88 11.02 -13.14
CA ILE A 99 -7.90 11.97 -13.68
C ILE A 99 -6.48 11.49 -13.32
N ARG A 100 -5.61 11.37 -14.32
CA ARG A 100 -4.20 11.05 -14.10
C ARG A 100 -3.50 12.23 -13.43
N LEU A 101 -2.78 11.96 -12.34
CA LEU A 101 -2.00 12.99 -11.66
C LEU A 101 -0.79 13.41 -12.53
N PRO A 102 -0.52 14.73 -12.65
CA PRO A 102 0.71 15.21 -13.25
C PRO A 102 1.91 14.86 -12.37
N GLY A 103 3.09 14.68 -12.97
CA GLY A 103 4.27 14.11 -12.28
C GLY A 103 4.65 14.81 -10.97
N PHE A 104 4.51 16.14 -10.88
CA PHE A 104 4.82 16.87 -9.65
C PHE A 104 3.83 16.63 -8.49
N LEU A 105 2.65 16.08 -8.76
CA LEU A 105 1.66 15.67 -7.74
C LEU A 105 1.71 14.17 -7.42
N VAL A 106 2.49 13.39 -8.15
CA VAL A 106 2.64 11.95 -7.90
C VAL A 106 3.44 11.75 -6.61
N ALA A 107 2.98 10.82 -5.77
CA ALA A 107 3.75 10.35 -4.62
C ALA A 107 4.61 9.15 -5.03
N HIS A 108 5.92 9.24 -4.92
CA HIS A 108 6.82 8.12 -5.18
C HIS A 108 6.94 7.24 -3.93
N ALA A 109 6.31 6.08 -3.97
CA ALA A 109 6.43 5.03 -2.98
C ALA A 109 7.49 3.99 -3.40
N THR A 110 8.34 3.63 -2.45
CA THR A 110 9.22 2.46 -2.50
C THR A 110 8.87 1.57 -1.32
N ILE A 111 8.47 0.34 -1.61
CA ILE A 111 8.19 -0.69 -0.62
C ILE A 111 9.24 -1.77 -0.81
N HIS A 112 9.89 -2.16 0.27
CA HIS A 112 10.84 -3.25 0.30
C HIS A 112 10.38 -4.26 1.34
N GLU A 113 10.14 -5.51 0.95
CA GLU A 113 9.78 -6.60 1.85
C GLU A 113 10.79 -7.74 1.70
N TRP A 114 11.18 -8.34 2.82
CA TRP A 114 12.19 -9.40 2.86
C TRP A 114 11.88 -10.40 3.97
N GLN A 115 12.50 -11.57 3.89
CA GLN A 115 12.49 -12.54 4.98
C GLN A 115 13.47 -12.08 6.06
N GLU A 116 12.96 -11.71 7.24
CA GLU A 116 13.80 -11.26 8.37
C GLU A 116 14.32 -12.46 9.19
N SER A 117 13.46 -13.47 9.41
CA SER A 117 13.80 -14.75 10.02
C SER A 117 12.86 -15.84 9.52
N GLU A 118 12.99 -17.10 9.95
CA GLU A 118 12.09 -18.19 9.51
C GLU A 118 10.60 -17.86 9.72
N ASP A 119 10.27 -17.14 10.81
CA ASP A 119 8.90 -16.83 11.21
C ASP A 119 8.56 -15.33 11.13
N SER A 120 9.39 -14.52 10.44
CA SER A 120 9.15 -13.08 10.34
C SER A 120 9.49 -12.47 8.98
N LEU A 121 8.70 -11.47 8.60
CA LEU A 121 8.86 -10.68 7.39
C LEU A 121 9.18 -9.24 7.76
N GLY A 122 10.26 -8.72 7.20
CA GLY A 122 10.63 -7.32 7.27
C GLY A 122 9.94 -6.51 6.19
N ILE A 123 9.59 -5.27 6.51
CA ILE A 123 9.01 -4.32 5.58
C ILE A 123 9.56 -2.92 5.84
N ARG A 124 9.89 -2.21 4.76
CA ARG A 124 10.22 -0.79 4.75
C ARG A 124 9.39 -0.10 3.68
N VAL A 125 8.65 0.92 4.08
CA VAL A 125 7.86 1.76 3.20
C VAL A 125 8.39 3.18 3.29
N ALA A 126 8.70 3.77 2.14
CA ALA A 126 9.08 5.17 2.04
C ALA A 126 8.26 5.82 0.92
N ILE A 127 7.61 6.94 1.22
CA ILE A 127 6.81 7.72 0.27
C ILE A 127 7.30 9.16 0.29
N SER A 128 7.58 9.67 -0.90
CA SER A 128 8.04 11.04 -1.12
C SER A 128 7.29 11.71 -2.26
N ASN A 129 7.36 13.04 -2.34
CA ASN A 129 6.87 13.79 -3.48
C ASN A 129 7.96 14.80 -3.91
N PRO A 130 8.11 15.10 -5.22
CA PRO A 130 9.17 16.01 -5.68
C PRO A 130 9.15 17.41 -5.06
N LEU A 131 7.99 17.89 -4.59
CA LEU A 131 7.83 19.22 -3.99
C LEU A 131 7.95 19.19 -2.46
N LEU A 132 7.44 18.13 -1.82
CA LEU A 132 7.35 18.05 -0.35
C LEU A 132 8.50 17.26 0.27
N GLY A 133 9.26 16.51 -0.53
CA GLY A 133 10.22 15.52 -0.01
C GLY A 133 9.52 14.30 0.59
N PRO A 134 10.19 13.53 1.47
CA PRO A 134 9.58 12.39 2.16
C PRO A 134 8.51 12.86 3.13
N PHE A 135 7.32 12.25 3.07
CA PHE A 135 6.18 12.66 3.92
C PHE A 135 5.44 11.51 4.58
N PHE A 136 5.72 10.25 4.20
CA PHE A 136 5.15 9.09 4.86
C PHE A 136 6.10 7.90 4.75
N GLY A 137 6.21 7.10 5.81
CA GLY A 137 7.00 5.88 5.79
C GLY A 137 6.97 5.17 7.12
N TYR A 138 7.36 3.90 7.10
CA TYR A 138 7.55 3.08 8.29
C TYR A 138 8.50 1.94 7.98
N GLU A 139 9.10 1.40 9.02
CA GLU A 139 9.95 0.21 8.96
C GLU A 139 9.65 -0.68 10.15
N GLY A 140 9.67 -1.99 9.94
CA GLY A 140 9.51 -2.96 11.01
C GLY A 140 9.42 -4.38 10.49
N ALA A 141 9.18 -5.31 11.40
CA ALA A 141 8.94 -6.71 11.08
C ALA A 141 7.56 -7.15 11.59
N PHE A 142 7.00 -8.17 10.98
CA PHE A 142 5.78 -8.82 11.44
C PHE A 142 5.88 -10.34 11.38
N HIS A 143 5.15 -10.96 12.30
CA HIS A 143 4.97 -12.41 12.38
C HIS A 143 3.61 -12.78 11.84
N SER A 144 3.50 -13.93 11.18
CA SER A 144 2.20 -14.50 10.85
C SER A 144 1.53 -14.99 12.15
N CYS A 145 0.40 -14.38 12.51
CA CYS A 145 -0.53 -15.02 13.42
C CYS A 145 -1.46 -15.90 12.57
N SER A 146 -1.35 -17.22 12.74
CA SER A 146 -2.40 -18.14 12.30
C SER A 146 -3.43 -18.16 13.44
N ASP A 147 -4.64 -17.65 13.20
CA ASP A 147 -5.78 -17.86 14.10
C ASP A 147 -6.34 -19.29 13.92
#